data_AF-A0A2A9G0T1-F1
#
_entry.id   AF-A0A2A9G0T1-F1
#
_cell.length_a   1.000
_cell.length_b   1.000
_cell.length_c   1.000
_cell.angle_alpha   90.00
_cell.angle_beta   90.00
_cell.angle_gamma   90.00
#
_symmetry.space_group_name_H-M   'P 1'
#
loop_
_entity.id
_entity.type
_entity.pdbx_description
1 polymer ?
#
loop_
_entity_poly.entity_id
_entity_poly.type
_entity_poly.pdbx_seq_one_letter_code
_entity_poly.pdbx_strand_id
1 'polypeptide(L)'
;MSQFKRRYVRLEEACDKTYLTKWDILEAIEEEKLSLYAQISAQRLGAIHPSSQGVAAIFDYKGIVQLTDRPSKQFALSLEPVPVQHVIVVEPHGINRWRSVTDAFDNVLQADFKYLSSALNQPNKAFLAYTAVNASLITESVVGEFITRASKILNDEKVHQYVEQYPSQRGQRLSTDTLTVKPSQIRVDMEEVVCVFGKAALMNGGCQAVNTTEATVGLTVNPIASNCTGVVEAPTTIRLNSVTQPMPIHPIAQIAYRVLQLHSKARADKVWNIIRQDVRENEFNRQFDIDTLVESITQDSVTWFGRGDNENTMSYESFRKNVLVDVRRQIRTLG
;
A
#
# COMPACT_ATOMS: atom_id res chain seq x y z
N MET A 1 21.96 -13.40 2.06
CA MET A 1 22.05 -11.98 1.63
C MET A 1 20.96 -11.76 0.61
N SER A 2 20.06 -10.81 0.86
CA SER A 2 18.90 -10.56 -0.01
C SER A 2 19.37 -9.97 -1.33
N GLN A 3 18.96 -10.56 -2.46
CA GLN A 3 19.28 -10.07 -3.80
C GLN A 3 18.53 -8.76 -4.13
N PHE A 4 17.53 -8.41 -3.33
CA PHE A 4 16.70 -7.23 -3.51
C PHE A 4 17.13 -6.11 -2.57
N LYS A 5 17.27 -4.88 -3.10
CA LYS A 5 17.51 -3.67 -2.31
C LYS A 5 16.38 -3.37 -1.31
N ARG A 6 15.17 -3.90 -1.56
CA ARG A 6 13.98 -3.85 -0.70
C ARG A 6 13.29 -5.21 -0.72
N ARG A 7 13.06 -5.82 0.45
CA ARG A 7 12.41 -7.13 0.60
C ARG A 7 10.93 -7.10 0.24
N TYR A 8 10.21 -6.08 0.71
CA TYR A 8 8.79 -5.88 0.44
C TYR A 8 8.58 -4.89 -0.70
N VAL A 9 7.95 -5.33 -1.79
CA VAL A 9 7.73 -4.54 -3.01
C VAL A 9 6.24 -4.45 -3.35
N ARG A 10 5.85 -3.51 -4.22
CA ARG A 10 4.46 -3.48 -4.73
C ARG A 10 4.16 -4.70 -5.59
N LEU A 11 2.89 -5.06 -5.73
CA LEU A 11 2.48 -6.19 -6.55
C LEU A 11 2.90 -6.02 -8.02
N GLU A 12 2.74 -4.81 -8.57
CA GLU A 12 3.15 -4.47 -9.93
C GLU A 12 4.69 -4.55 -10.08
N GLU A 13 5.42 -4.08 -9.08
CA GLU A 13 6.89 -4.13 -9.06
C GLU A 13 7.42 -5.58 -8.98
N ALA A 14 6.70 -6.47 -8.29
CA ALA A 14 7.03 -7.89 -8.27
C ALA A 14 6.90 -8.52 -9.68
N CYS A 15 5.90 -8.10 -10.46
CA CYS A 15 5.73 -8.54 -11.84
C CYS A 15 6.86 -8.03 -12.74
N ASP A 16 7.36 -6.81 -12.52
CA ASP A 16 8.48 -6.26 -13.28
C ASP A 16 9.81 -6.97 -12.99
N LYS A 17 9.94 -7.57 -11.81
CA LYS A 17 11.16 -8.25 -11.33
C LYS A 17 11.15 -9.77 -11.57
N THR A 18 10.04 -10.32 -12.04
CA THR A 18 9.84 -11.76 -12.20
C THR A 18 9.23 -12.09 -13.56
N TYR A 19 9.25 -13.36 -13.95
CA TYR A 19 8.46 -13.88 -15.07
C TYR A 19 7.01 -14.15 -14.69
N LEU A 20 6.62 -13.85 -13.45
CA LEU A 20 5.28 -14.06 -12.94
C LEU A 20 4.37 -12.92 -13.35
N THR A 21 3.17 -13.26 -13.75
CA THR A 21 2.09 -12.31 -13.90
C THR A 21 1.52 -11.95 -12.53
N LYS A 22 0.78 -10.84 -12.49
CA LYS A 22 -0.01 -10.47 -11.32
C LYS A 22 -0.92 -11.62 -10.86
N TRP A 23 -1.52 -12.34 -11.79
CA TRP A 23 -2.46 -13.42 -11.49
C TRP A 23 -1.79 -14.63 -10.86
N ASP A 24 -0.56 -14.99 -11.28
CA ASP A 24 0.19 -16.09 -10.66
C ASP A 24 0.49 -15.81 -9.18
N ILE A 25 0.83 -14.57 -8.85
CA ILE A 25 1.07 -14.15 -7.46
C ILE A 25 -0.23 -14.16 -6.65
N LEU A 26 -1.33 -13.67 -7.22
CA LEU A 26 -2.63 -13.65 -6.55
C LEU A 26 -3.20 -15.05 -6.32
N GLU A 27 -3.06 -15.95 -7.28
CA GLU A 27 -3.44 -17.36 -7.15
C GLU A 27 -2.66 -18.03 -6.02
N ALA A 28 -1.34 -17.80 -5.94
CA ALA A 28 -0.54 -18.33 -4.82
C ALA A 28 -0.96 -17.75 -3.45
N ILE A 29 -1.47 -16.52 -3.39
CA ILE A 29 -2.04 -15.96 -2.15
C ILE A 29 -3.39 -16.61 -1.83
N GLU A 30 -4.23 -16.85 -2.83
CA GLU A 30 -5.52 -17.52 -2.68
C GLU A 30 -5.36 -18.96 -2.15
N GLU A 31 -4.36 -19.67 -2.67
CA GLU A 31 -3.96 -21.02 -2.28
C GLU A 31 -3.14 -21.09 -0.98
N GLU A 32 -2.98 -19.97 -0.26
CA GLU A 32 -2.20 -19.89 1.00
C GLU A 32 -0.72 -20.27 0.87
N LYS A 33 -0.18 -20.27 -0.36
CA LYS A 33 1.24 -20.53 -0.62
C LYS A 33 2.09 -19.28 -0.38
N LEU A 34 1.50 -18.10 -0.56
CA LEU A 34 2.13 -16.80 -0.31
C LEU A 34 1.33 -15.96 0.68
N SER A 35 2.05 -15.36 1.62
CA SER A 35 1.51 -14.36 2.53
C SER A 35 1.37 -13.00 1.84
N LEU A 36 0.30 -12.28 2.16
CA LEU A 36 0.10 -10.90 1.69
C LEU A 36 0.53 -9.90 2.75
N TYR A 37 1.25 -8.86 2.33
CA TYR A 37 1.74 -7.81 3.23
C TYR A 37 1.11 -6.48 2.88
N ALA A 38 1.13 -5.55 3.84
CA ALA A 38 0.68 -4.18 3.64
C ALA A 38 1.58 -3.21 4.39
N GLN A 39 1.84 -2.06 3.77
CA GLN A 39 2.46 -0.93 4.45
C GLN A 39 1.38 -0.06 5.11
N ILE A 40 1.39 0.00 6.44
CA ILE A 40 0.38 0.74 7.21
C ILE A 40 1.01 1.84 8.05
N SER A 41 0.19 2.84 8.39
CA SER A 41 0.48 3.87 9.38
C SER A 41 -0.80 4.06 10.20
N ALA A 42 -0.81 3.57 11.43
CA ALA A 42 -1.99 3.56 12.28
C ALA A 42 -1.63 3.84 13.74
N GLN A 43 -2.62 4.33 14.48
CA GLN A 43 -2.49 4.68 15.90
C GLN A 43 -3.39 3.79 16.73
N ARG A 44 -2.99 3.55 17.99
CA ARG A 44 -3.77 2.76 18.95
C ARG A 44 -4.08 1.34 18.46
N LEU A 45 -3.09 0.65 17.92
CA LEU A 45 -3.13 -0.80 17.70
C LEU A 45 -3.06 -1.51 19.05
N GLY A 46 -3.65 -2.71 19.13
CA GLY A 46 -3.65 -3.53 20.35
C GLY A 46 -2.83 -4.80 20.17
N ALA A 47 -1.71 -4.93 20.88
CA ALA A 47 -0.87 -6.13 20.81
C ALA A 47 -1.55 -7.30 21.53
N ILE A 48 -1.72 -8.45 20.86
CA ILE A 48 -2.41 -9.62 21.42
C ILE A 48 -1.38 -10.57 22.01
N HIS A 49 -1.57 -10.92 23.28
CA HIS A 49 -0.72 -11.91 23.94
C HIS A 49 -1.13 -13.34 23.55
N PRO A 50 -0.22 -14.19 23.05
CA PRO A 50 -0.55 -15.52 22.53
C PRO A 50 -1.28 -16.43 23.54
N SER A 51 -0.87 -16.44 24.81
CA SER A 51 -1.44 -17.37 25.80
C SER A 51 -2.75 -16.90 26.42
N SER A 52 -2.89 -15.59 26.64
CA SER A 52 -4.08 -15.04 27.31
C SER A 52 -5.14 -14.57 26.32
N GLN A 53 -4.79 -14.44 25.03
CA GLN A 53 -5.64 -13.87 23.98
C GLN A 53 -6.17 -12.47 24.33
N GLY A 54 -5.50 -11.79 25.26
CA GLY A 54 -5.85 -10.45 25.71
C GLY A 54 -4.91 -9.41 25.12
N VAL A 55 -5.37 -8.16 25.08
CA VAL A 55 -4.56 -7.02 24.68
C VAL A 55 -3.54 -6.73 25.77
N ALA A 56 -2.26 -6.91 25.44
CA ALA A 56 -1.13 -6.72 26.33
C ALA A 56 -0.57 -5.31 26.34
N ALA A 57 -0.73 -4.58 25.25
CA ALA A 57 -0.25 -3.20 25.13
C ALA A 57 -0.99 -2.48 24.01
N ILE A 58 -1.00 -1.16 24.09
CA ILE A 58 -1.43 -0.26 23.03
C ILE A 58 -0.20 0.41 22.45
N PHE A 59 -0.16 0.56 21.12
CA PHE A 59 0.97 1.16 20.42
C PHE A 59 0.53 1.86 19.12
N ASP A 60 1.38 2.77 18.64
CA ASP A 60 1.29 3.37 17.32
C ASP A 60 2.29 2.65 16.39
N TYR A 61 1.97 2.52 15.11
CA TYR A 61 2.80 1.74 14.18
C TYR A 61 2.89 2.36 12.80
N LYS A 62 4.11 2.38 12.24
CA LYS A 62 4.37 2.71 10.84
C LYS A 62 5.40 1.74 10.28
N GLY A 63 4.99 0.88 9.35
CA GLY A 63 5.84 -0.16 8.79
C GLY A 63 5.06 -1.20 8.00
N ILE A 64 5.69 -2.34 7.74
CA ILE A 64 5.08 -3.49 7.07
C ILE A 64 4.37 -4.38 8.08
N VAL A 65 3.19 -4.85 7.71
CA VAL A 65 2.45 -5.91 8.40
C VAL A 65 2.12 -7.02 7.43
N GLN A 66 2.00 -8.24 7.93
CA GLN A 66 1.39 -9.35 7.21
C GLN A 66 -0.12 -9.36 7.51
N LEU A 67 -0.92 -9.52 6.47
CA LEU A 67 -2.36 -9.70 6.57
C LEU A 67 -2.66 -11.16 6.94
N THR A 68 -3.74 -11.38 7.69
CA THR A 68 -4.22 -12.74 7.96
C THR A 68 -4.86 -13.34 6.70
N ASP A 69 -5.06 -14.66 6.69
CA ASP A 69 -5.45 -15.40 5.48
C ASP A 69 -6.76 -14.89 4.87
N ARG A 70 -7.78 -14.62 5.70
CA ARG A 70 -9.09 -14.19 5.23
C ARG A 70 -9.04 -12.84 4.46
N PRO A 71 -8.50 -11.74 5.02
CA PRO A 71 -8.28 -10.51 4.26
C PRO A 71 -7.38 -10.69 3.03
N SER A 72 -6.37 -11.56 3.10
CA SER A 72 -5.46 -11.82 1.99
C SER A 72 -6.18 -12.43 0.80
N LYS A 73 -6.98 -13.47 1.02
CA LYS A 73 -7.82 -14.10 0.00
C LYS A 73 -8.87 -13.14 -0.55
N GLN A 74 -9.53 -12.38 0.33
CA GLN A 74 -10.51 -11.37 -0.09
C GLN A 74 -9.88 -10.34 -1.02
N PHE A 75 -8.67 -9.87 -0.70
CA PHE A 75 -7.94 -8.95 -1.58
C PHE A 75 -7.58 -9.63 -2.91
N ALA A 76 -7.08 -10.86 -2.89
CA ALA A 76 -6.67 -11.56 -4.10
C ALA A 76 -7.82 -11.74 -5.10
N LEU A 77 -9.03 -12.02 -4.60
CA LEU A 77 -10.23 -12.20 -5.41
C LEU A 77 -10.84 -10.90 -5.93
N SER A 78 -10.76 -9.81 -5.17
CA SER A 78 -11.48 -8.57 -5.48
C SER A 78 -10.58 -7.46 -6.03
N LEU A 79 -9.32 -7.40 -5.62
CA LEU A 79 -8.40 -6.29 -5.82
C LEU A 79 -8.90 -4.93 -5.29
N GLU A 80 -9.92 -4.96 -4.44
CA GLU A 80 -10.54 -3.79 -3.84
C GLU A 80 -9.96 -3.52 -2.44
N PRO A 81 -10.19 -2.33 -1.85
CA PRO A 81 -9.84 -2.07 -0.46
C PRO A 81 -10.49 -3.07 0.49
N VAL A 82 -9.69 -3.65 1.40
CA VAL A 82 -10.16 -4.69 2.33
C VAL A 82 -10.14 -4.17 3.77
N PRO A 83 -11.22 -4.31 4.55
CA PRO A 83 -11.22 -4.03 5.98
C PRO A 83 -10.47 -5.15 6.73
N VAL A 84 -9.50 -4.77 7.56
CA VAL A 84 -8.65 -5.69 8.30
C VAL A 84 -8.75 -5.41 9.79
N GLN A 85 -9.20 -6.38 10.58
CA GLN A 85 -9.27 -6.27 12.04
C GLN A 85 -7.98 -6.72 12.73
N HIS A 86 -7.30 -7.71 12.16
CA HIS A 86 -6.10 -8.33 12.73
C HIS A 86 -4.96 -8.32 11.72
N VAL A 87 -3.75 -8.03 12.21
CA VAL A 87 -2.52 -8.05 11.43
C VAL A 87 -1.40 -8.68 12.23
N ILE A 88 -0.40 -9.22 11.53
CA ILE A 88 0.84 -9.68 12.13
C ILE A 88 1.88 -8.58 11.90
N VAL A 89 2.34 -7.97 12.99
CA VAL A 89 3.41 -6.97 12.96
C VAL A 89 4.73 -7.69 12.72
N VAL A 90 5.40 -7.42 11.60
CA VAL A 90 6.64 -8.13 11.21
C VAL A 90 7.90 -7.28 11.37
N GLU A 91 7.76 -5.97 11.57
CA GLU A 91 8.86 -5.03 11.76
C GLU A 91 8.77 -4.34 13.14
N PRO A 92 9.20 -4.98 14.25
CA PRO A 92 9.06 -4.42 15.60
C PRO A 92 9.71 -3.05 15.81
N HIS A 93 10.67 -2.67 14.97
CA HIS A 93 11.33 -1.35 15.00
C HIS A 93 10.42 -0.20 14.55
N GLY A 94 9.30 -0.48 13.85
CA GLY A 94 8.30 0.52 13.44
C GLY A 94 7.30 0.90 14.54
N ILE A 95 7.43 0.29 15.72
CA ILE A 95 6.56 0.51 16.88
C ILE A 95 6.93 1.80 17.59
N ASN A 96 5.91 2.59 17.93
CA ASN A 96 6.02 3.79 18.73
C ASN A 96 5.01 3.74 19.88
N ARG A 97 5.32 4.45 20.98
CA ARG A 97 4.40 4.64 22.12
C ARG A 97 3.80 3.33 22.68
N TRP A 98 4.66 2.34 22.91
CA TRP A 98 4.29 1.10 23.59
C TRP A 98 3.94 1.36 25.05
N ARG A 99 2.69 1.10 25.44
CA ARG A 99 2.17 1.41 26.79
C ARG A 99 1.00 0.52 27.19
N SER A 100 0.60 0.58 28.46
CA SER A 100 -0.52 -0.23 28.96
C SER A 100 -1.85 0.28 28.40
N VAL A 101 -2.90 -0.52 28.51
CA VAL A 101 -4.25 -0.11 28.09
C VAL A 101 -4.74 1.07 28.93
N THR A 102 -4.47 1.06 30.24
CA THR A 102 -4.87 2.12 31.17
C THR A 102 -4.08 3.42 30.99
N ASP A 103 -2.85 3.35 30.48
CA ASP A 103 -2.08 4.55 30.12
C ASP A 103 -2.51 5.14 28.76
N ALA A 104 -3.10 4.32 27.89
CA ALA A 104 -3.54 4.73 26.57
C ALA A 104 -4.97 5.30 26.56
N PHE A 105 -5.81 4.87 27.50
CA PHE A 105 -7.21 5.22 27.60
C PHE A 105 -7.58 5.54 29.05
N ASP A 106 -8.16 6.71 29.26
CA ASP A 106 -8.55 7.16 30.60
C ASP A 106 -9.86 6.51 31.07
N ASN A 107 -9.92 6.12 32.35
CA ASN A 107 -11.15 5.70 33.02
C ASN A 107 -11.92 4.58 32.28
N VAL A 108 -11.21 3.52 31.89
CA VAL A 108 -11.78 2.32 31.26
C VAL A 108 -12.62 1.54 32.25
N LEU A 109 -13.93 1.44 32.01
CA LEU A 109 -14.88 0.68 32.85
C LEU A 109 -15.34 -0.61 32.18
N GLN A 110 -15.39 -0.63 30.85
CA GLN A 110 -15.85 -1.79 30.07
C GLN A 110 -14.91 -2.02 28.90
N ALA A 111 -14.79 -3.27 28.45
CA ALA A 111 -14.07 -3.63 27.25
C ALA A 111 -14.73 -4.84 26.57
N ASP A 112 -14.82 -4.81 25.25
CA ASP A 112 -15.35 -5.93 24.45
C ASP A 112 -14.35 -7.09 24.33
N PHE A 113 -13.16 -6.92 24.91
CA PHE A 113 -12.05 -7.88 24.88
C PHE A 113 -11.32 -7.90 26.22
N LYS A 114 -10.60 -8.99 26.47
CA LYS A 114 -9.72 -9.11 27.64
C LYS A 114 -8.49 -8.25 27.44
N TYR A 115 -8.03 -7.57 28.50
CA TYR A 115 -6.77 -6.83 28.46
C TYR A 115 -5.99 -6.98 29.76
N LEU A 116 -4.69 -6.72 29.68
CA LEU A 116 -3.77 -6.72 30.81
C LEU A 116 -3.67 -5.30 31.37
N SER A 117 -3.72 -5.18 32.69
CA SER A 117 -3.61 -3.89 33.39
C SER A 117 -2.22 -3.27 33.30
N SER A 118 -1.19 -4.10 33.12
CA SER A 118 0.19 -3.66 32.93
C SER A 118 0.69 -4.05 31.54
N ALA A 119 1.49 -3.17 30.94
CA ALA A 119 2.13 -3.45 29.66
C ALA A 119 3.18 -4.56 29.82
N LEU A 120 3.14 -5.55 28.95
CA LEU A 120 4.25 -6.49 28.79
C LEU A 120 5.42 -5.83 28.05
N ASN A 121 6.59 -6.46 28.06
CA ASN A 121 7.72 -5.99 27.27
C ASN A 121 7.41 -6.05 25.77
N GLN A 122 7.88 -5.05 25.03
CA GLN A 122 7.72 -5.01 23.58
C GLN A 122 8.37 -6.26 22.94
N PRO A 123 7.63 -7.01 22.09
CA PRO A 123 8.19 -8.15 21.38
C PRO A 123 9.31 -7.74 20.42
N ASN A 124 10.33 -8.59 20.31
CA ASN A 124 11.41 -8.46 19.31
C ASN A 124 11.20 -9.36 18.09
N LYS A 125 10.09 -10.08 18.04
CA LYS A 125 9.67 -10.99 16.96
C LYS A 125 8.29 -10.58 16.48
N ALA A 126 7.85 -11.19 15.37
CA ALA A 126 6.52 -10.95 14.85
C ALA A 126 5.42 -11.34 15.87
N PHE A 127 4.35 -10.57 15.92
CA PHE A 127 3.23 -10.78 16.83
C PHE A 127 1.90 -10.31 16.25
N LEU A 128 0.80 -10.89 16.74
CA LEU A 128 -0.55 -10.55 16.31
C LEU A 128 -1.04 -9.28 17.01
N ALA A 129 -1.74 -8.43 16.27
CA ALA A 129 -2.33 -7.20 16.81
C ALA A 129 -3.69 -6.88 16.21
N TYR A 130 -4.55 -6.23 17.00
CA TYR A 130 -5.69 -5.48 16.50
C TYR A 130 -5.23 -4.23 15.78
N THR A 131 -5.85 -3.92 14.64
CA THR A 131 -5.51 -2.77 13.81
C THR A 131 -6.03 -1.44 14.37
N ALA A 132 -7.10 -1.48 15.16
CA ALA A 132 -7.65 -0.32 15.85
C ALA A 132 -8.31 -0.72 17.17
N VAL A 133 -7.92 -0.05 18.25
CA VAL A 133 -8.62 -0.05 19.54
C VAL A 133 -9.17 1.34 19.77
N ASN A 134 -10.48 1.42 19.98
CA ASN A 134 -11.21 2.66 20.16
C ASN A 134 -11.85 2.71 21.56
N ALA A 135 -12.05 3.92 22.05
CA ALA A 135 -12.78 4.19 23.27
C ALA A 135 -14.04 5.00 22.95
N SER A 136 -15.17 4.55 23.46
CA SER A 136 -16.44 5.29 23.43
C SER A 136 -16.95 5.47 24.86
N LEU A 137 -17.80 6.48 25.10
CA LEU A 137 -18.42 6.63 26.42
C LEU A 137 -19.44 5.52 26.65
N ILE A 138 -19.54 5.01 27.88
CA ILE A 138 -20.64 4.12 28.25
C ILE A 138 -21.96 4.90 28.27
N THR A 139 -23.08 4.23 28.01
CA THR A 139 -24.42 4.84 27.95
C THR A 139 -24.74 5.64 29.21
N GLU A 140 -24.38 5.12 30.38
CA GLU A 140 -24.58 5.77 31.68
C GLU A 140 -23.80 7.09 31.79
N SER A 141 -22.57 7.14 31.26
CA SER A 141 -21.73 8.35 31.22
C SER A 141 -22.27 9.40 30.26
N VAL A 142 -22.86 8.98 29.13
CA VAL A 142 -23.53 9.90 28.19
C VAL A 142 -24.74 10.55 28.84
N VAL A 143 -25.57 9.75 29.52
CA VAL A 143 -26.74 10.23 30.27
C VAL A 143 -26.31 11.17 31.40
N GLY A 144 -25.29 10.79 32.18
CA GLY A 144 -24.72 11.62 33.23
C GLY A 144 -24.15 12.95 32.73
N GLU A 145 -23.44 12.98 31.58
CA GLU A 145 -23.00 14.24 30.96
C GLU A 145 -24.17 15.12 30.53
N PHE A 146 -25.22 14.53 29.94
CA PHE A 146 -26.40 15.28 29.51
C PHE A 146 -27.14 15.90 30.71
N ILE A 147 -27.37 15.12 31.77
CA ILE A 147 -28.00 15.61 33.02
C ILE A 147 -27.14 16.70 33.66
N THR A 148 -25.81 16.53 33.70
CA THR A 148 -24.89 17.54 34.25
C THR A 148 -24.88 18.84 33.43
N ARG A 149 -25.06 18.78 32.12
CA ARG A 149 -25.22 20.00 31.29
C ARG A 149 -26.58 20.63 31.49
N ALA A 150 -27.63 19.83 31.59
CA ALA A 150 -28.98 20.30 31.87
C ALA A 150 -29.07 21.02 33.22
N SER A 151 -28.45 20.48 34.29
CA SER A 151 -28.46 21.11 35.63
C SER A 151 -27.73 22.44 35.69
N LYS A 152 -26.70 22.65 34.86
CA LYS A 152 -26.03 23.96 34.75
C LYS A 152 -26.90 25.05 34.12
N ILE A 153 -27.92 24.66 33.35
CA ILE A 153 -28.84 25.56 32.66
C ILE A 153 -30.16 25.68 33.45
N LEU A 154 -30.60 24.58 34.05
CA LEU A 154 -31.84 24.44 34.77
C LEU A 154 -31.52 24.25 36.25
N ASN A 155 -31.76 25.29 37.04
CA ASN A 155 -31.52 25.31 38.50
C ASN A 155 -32.68 24.63 39.24
N ASP A 156 -32.95 23.36 38.93
CA ASP A 156 -34.07 22.56 39.46
C ASP A 156 -33.52 21.44 40.36
N GLU A 157 -34.01 21.38 41.61
CA GLU A 157 -33.66 20.37 42.63
C GLU A 157 -33.86 18.93 42.13
N LYS A 158 -34.84 18.67 41.25
CA LYS A 158 -35.03 17.35 40.67
C LYS A 158 -33.85 16.95 39.80
N VAL A 159 -33.28 17.89 39.07
CA VAL A 159 -32.12 17.64 38.19
C VAL A 159 -30.88 17.36 39.03
N HIS A 160 -30.73 17.96 40.22
CA HIS A 160 -29.65 17.63 41.14
C HIS A 160 -29.73 16.20 41.71
N GLN A 161 -30.92 15.68 42.01
CA GLN A 161 -31.08 14.27 42.40
C GLN A 161 -30.67 13.30 41.27
N TYR A 162 -30.94 13.65 40.01
CA TYR A 162 -30.51 12.85 38.87
C TYR A 162 -28.99 12.88 38.63
N VAL A 163 -28.30 13.98 38.99
CA VAL A 163 -26.83 14.05 38.94
C VAL A 163 -26.19 13.07 39.94
N GLU A 164 -26.77 12.87 41.12
CA GLU A 164 -26.26 11.91 42.10
C GLU A 164 -26.49 10.45 41.68
N GLN A 165 -27.60 10.16 40.99
CA GLN A 165 -27.89 8.82 40.46
C GLN A 165 -27.07 8.48 39.20
N TYR A 166 -26.75 9.47 38.38
CA TYR A 166 -25.94 9.33 37.17
C TYR A 166 -24.76 10.32 37.20
N PRO A 167 -23.74 10.06 38.03
CA PRO A 167 -22.59 10.93 38.09
C PRO A 167 -21.91 10.99 36.71
N SER A 168 -21.41 12.17 36.34
CA SER A 168 -20.65 12.40 35.10
C SER A 168 -19.24 11.79 35.17
N GLN A 169 -19.15 10.54 35.61
CA GLN A 169 -17.94 9.75 35.41
C GLN A 169 -17.83 9.50 33.91
N ARG A 170 -16.74 9.96 33.28
CA ARG A 170 -16.45 9.70 31.86
C ARG A 170 -15.94 8.26 31.69
N GLY A 171 -16.78 7.30 32.02
CA GLY A 171 -16.48 5.89 31.86
C GLY A 171 -16.34 5.56 30.39
N GLN A 172 -15.25 4.89 30.03
CA GLN A 172 -15.00 4.46 28.66
C GLN A 172 -15.27 2.96 28.49
N ARG A 173 -15.87 2.61 27.36
CA ARG A 173 -15.93 1.26 26.81
C ARG A 173 -14.92 1.13 25.69
N LEU A 174 -14.05 0.13 25.79
CA LEU A 174 -13.11 -0.20 24.73
C LEU A 174 -13.73 -1.18 23.74
N SER A 175 -13.54 -0.91 22.46
CA SER A 175 -13.93 -1.79 21.37
C SER A 175 -12.82 -1.86 20.32
N THR A 176 -12.89 -2.87 19.45
CA THR A 176 -11.99 -3.01 18.32
C THR A 176 -12.68 -2.61 17.03
N ASP A 177 -11.94 -2.05 16.09
CA ASP A 177 -12.44 -1.70 14.76
C ASP A 177 -11.51 -2.25 13.67
N THR A 178 -11.89 -2.03 12.42
CA THR A 178 -11.13 -2.43 11.25
C THR A 178 -10.35 -1.26 10.66
N LEU A 179 -9.18 -1.56 10.11
CA LEU A 179 -8.42 -0.65 9.26
C LEU A 179 -8.61 -1.08 7.82
N THR A 180 -9.07 -0.16 6.96
CA THR A 180 -9.16 -0.43 5.52
C THR A 180 -7.78 -0.34 4.88
N VAL A 181 -7.30 -1.45 4.33
CA VAL A 181 -6.07 -1.52 3.55
C VAL A 181 -6.40 -1.31 2.08
N LYS A 182 -5.78 -0.30 1.46
CA LYS A 182 -5.96 0.03 0.04
C LYS A 182 -5.02 -0.80 -0.85
N PRO A 183 -5.36 -1.03 -2.12
CA PRO A 183 -4.49 -1.74 -3.07
C PRO A 183 -3.07 -1.15 -3.17
N SER A 184 -2.94 0.18 -3.14
CA SER A 184 -1.64 0.87 -3.19
C SER A 184 -0.74 0.62 -1.96
N GLN A 185 -1.30 0.12 -0.87
CA GLN A 185 -0.58 -0.24 0.35
C GLN A 185 -0.08 -1.68 0.33
N ILE A 186 -0.59 -2.52 -0.58
CA ILE A 186 -0.25 -3.92 -0.66
C ILE A 186 1.21 -4.10 -1.08
N ARG A 187 1.85 -5.05 -0.42
CA ARG A 187 3.23 -5.45 -0.66
C ARG A 187 3.33 -6.96 -0.74
N VAL A 188 4.34 -7.43 -1.45
CA VAL A 188 4.71 -8.83 -1.56
C VAL A 188 6.14 -8.98 -1.08
N ASP A 189 6.41 -10.06 -0.33
CA ASP A 189 7.76 -10.41 0.10
C ASP A 189 8.50 -11.15 -1.01
N MET A 190 9.52 -10.52 -1.58
CA MET A 190 10.29 -11.12 -2.66
C MET A 190 11.10 -12.35 -2.23
N GLU A 191 11.46 -12.47 -0.95
CA GLU A 191 12.12 -13.67 -0.45
C GLU A 191 11.15 -14.85 -0.43
N GLU A 192 9.88 -14.60 -0.09
CA GLU A 192 8.82 -15.60 -0.11
C GLU A 192 8.45 -16.00 -1.55
N VAL A 193 8.37 -15.03 -2.47
CA VAL A 193 8.16 -15.30 -3.91
C VAL A 193 9.26 -16.21 -4.46
N VAL A 194 10.53 -15.93 -4.16
CA VAL A 194 11.66 -16.79 -4.57
C VAL A 194 11.57 -18.17 -3.93
N CYS A 195 11.08 -18.26 -2.70
CA CYS A 195 10.90 -19.55 -2.02
C CYS A 195 9.80 -20.40 -2.68
N VAL A 196 8.70 -19.79 -3.09
CA VAL A 196 7.54 -20.50 -3.67
C VAL A 196 7.74 -20.84 -5.14
N PHE A 197 8.23 -19.90 -5.95
CA PHE A 197 8.34 -20.06 -7.39
C PHE A 197 9.76 -20.41 -7.87
N GLY A 198 10.74 -20.37 -6.96
CA GLY A 198 12.14 -20.65 -7.25
C GLY A 198 12.88 -19.47 -7.89
N LYS A 199 14.22 -19.55 -7.90
CA LYS A 199 15.10 -18.50 -8.44
C LYS A 199 14.95 -18.29 -9.95
N ALA A 200 14.49 -19.32 -10.67
CA ALA A 200 14.28 -19.24 -12.12
C ALA A 200 13.13 -18.30 -12.49
N ALA A 201 12.22 -18.01 -11.56
CA ALA A 201 11.16 -17.03 -11.75
C ALA A 201 11.66 -15.58 -11.77
N LEU A 202 12.91 -15.31 -11.39
CA LEU A 202 13.47 -13.97 -11.41
C LEU A 202 13.90 -13.55 -12.82
N MET A 203 13.50 -12.35 -13.23
CA MET A 203 14.01 -11.73 -14.45
C MET A 203 15.48 -11.36 -14.21
N ASN A 204 16.40 -12.01 -14.92
CA ASN A 204 17.80 -11.57 -14.94
C ASN A 204 17.89 -10.25 -15.70
N GLY A 205 17.74 -9.13 -14.99
CA GLY A 205 18.06 -7.80 -15.51
C GLY A 205 19.57 -7.70 -15.78
N GLY A 206 19.98 -8.11 -16.98
CA GLY A 206 21.24 -7.70 -17.62
C GLY A 206 22.53 -7.96 -16.86
N CYS A 207 22.92 -9.23 -16.72
CA CYS A 207 24.31 -9.68 -16.81
C CYS A 207 24.29 -11.19 -17.10
N GLN A 208 24.68 -11.59 -18.31
CA GLN A 208 25.15 -12.95 -18.50
C GLN A 208 26.39 -13.11 -17.61
N ALA A 209 26.26 -13.86 -16.52
CA ALA A 209 27.41 -14.54 -15.96
C ALA A 209 27.82 -15.59 -17.01
N VAL A 210 28.83 -15.27 -17.79
CA VAL A 210 29.59 -16.26 -18.55
C VAL A 210 30.22 -17.17 -17.50
N ASN A 211 29.57 -18.31 -17.23
CA ASN A 211 30.28 -19.43 -16.62
C ASN A 211 31.00 -20.14 -17.75
N THR A 212 32.29 -19.82 -17.89
CA THR A 212 33.24 -20.52 -18.73
C THR A 212 33.32 -21.98 -18.28
N THR A 213 32.88 -22.87 -19.18
CA THR A 213 33.21 -24.29 -19.35
C THR A 213 33.76 -25.08 -18.16
N GLU A 214 33.06 -26.15 -17.80
CA GLU A 214 33.67 -27.48 -17.80
C GLU A 214 32.82 -28.44 -18.66
N ALA A 215 33.47 -29.00 -19.67
CA ALA A 215 32.93 -30.05 -20.51
C ALA A 215 33.05 -31.39 -19.79
N THR A 216 31.98 -32.20 -19.78
CA THR A 216 32.12 -33.67 -19.84
C THR A 216 30.89 -34.28 -20.53
N VAL A 217 31.09 -34.57 -21.82
CA VAL A 217 30.72 -35.78 -22.56
C VAL A 217 29.56 -36.64 -22.04
N GLY A 218 28.53 -36.74 -22.89
CA GLY A 218 27.97 -38.03 -23.32
C GLY A 218 26.63 -38.44 -22.72
N LEU A 219 25.57 -38.39 -23.52
CA LEU A 219 24.89 -39.61 -24.00
C LEU A 219 23.77 -39.27 -24.99
N THR A 220 23.91 -39.84 -26.17
CA THR A 220 23.00 -39.88 -27.30
C THR A 220 21.78 -40.76 -26.98
N VAL A 221 20.55 -40.27 -27.20
CA VAL A 221 19.45 -41.08 -27.79
C VAL A 221 18.51 -40.17 -28.59
N ASN A 222 18.20 -40.62 -29.80
CA ASN A 222 17.42 -39.97 -30.86
C ASN A 222 15.88 -40.08 -30.65
N PRO A 223 15.07 -39.39 -31.48
CA PRO A 223 13.71 -38.94 -31.15
C PRO A 223 12.62 -39.96 -31.51
N ILE A 224 11.49 -39.91 -30.81
CA ILE A 224 10.25 -40.56 -31.23
C ILE A 224 9.20 -39.48 -31.45
N ALA A 225 8.81 -39.35 -32.72
CA ALA A 225 7.66 -38.62 -33.18
C ALA A 225 6.37 -39.25 -32.64
N SER A 226 5.42 -38.41 -32.24
CA SER A 226 4.00 -38.77 -32.26
C SER A 226 3.23 -37.60 -32.86
N ASN A 227 2.74 -37.84 -34.07
CA ASN A 227 1.84 -36.98 -34.81
C ASN A 227 0.43 -37.13 -34.22
N CYS A 228 -0.18 -36.03 -33.77
CA CYS A 228 -1.63 -35.88 -33.75
C CYS A 228 -1.98 -34.58 -34.47
N THR A 229 -2.33 -34.73 -35.75
CA THR A 229 -2.87 -33.70 -36.62
C THR A 229 -4.32 -33.44 -36.23
N GLY A 230 -4.63 -32.21 -35.80
CA GLY A 230 -5.99 -31.73 -35.56
C GLY A 230 -6.06 -30.24 -35.85
N VAL A 231 -6.56 -29.89 -37.04
CA VAL A 231 -6.87 -28.52 -37.45
C VAL A 231 -8.20 -28.14 -36.81
N VAL A 232 -8.22 -27.10 -35.97
CA VAL A 232 -9.43 -26.32 -35.66
C VAL A 232 -9.05 -24.84 -35.56
N GLU A 233 -9.60 -24.11 -36.52
CA GLU A 233 -9.87 -22.68 -36.71
C GLU A 233 -9.33 -21.63 -35.70
N ALA A 234 -8.67 -20.63 -36.27
CA ALA A 234 -8.26 -19.40 -35.59
C ALA A 234 -9.47 -18.62 -35.05
N PRO A 235 -9.45 -18.14 -33.79
CA PRO A 235 -10.51 -17.28 -33.32
C PRO A 235 -10.34 -15.88 -33.90
N THR A 236 -11.36 -15.51 -34.66
CA THR A 236 -11.64 -14.23 -35.28
C THR A 236 -11.36 -13.05 -34.34
N THR A 237 -10.68 -12.06 -34.90
CA THR A 237 -10.40 -10.74 -34.31
C THR A 237 -11.65 -10.10 -33.70
N ILE A 238 -11.72 -10.00 -32.38
CA ILE A 238 -12.56 -9.00 -31.72
C ILE A 238 -11.81 -7.67 -31.84
N ARG A 239 -12.22 -6.86 -32.84
CA ARG A 239 -11.84 -5.45 -32.92
C ARG A 239 -12.47 -4.71 -31.74
N LEU A 240 -11.72 -4.53 -30.65
CA LEU A 240 -11.90 -3.33 -29.85
C LEU A 240 -11.46 -2.15 -30.71
N ASN A 241 -12.38 -1.24 -31.00
CA ASN A 241 -12.07 0.11 -31.46
C ASN A 241 -11.25 0.79 -30.36
N SER A 242 -9.96 0.49 -30.33
CA SER A 242 -9.01 1.05 -29.40
C SER A 242 -8.76 2.48 -29.80
N VAL A 243 -8.90 3.36 -28.81
CA VAL A 243 -8.55 4.77 -28.85
C VAL A 243 -7.08 4.89 -29.30
N THR A 244 -6.85 5.10 -30.60
CA THR A 244 -5.55 5.53 -31.12
C THR A 244 -5.41 7.03 -30.85
N GLN A 245 -5.12 7.40 -29.61
CA GLN A 245 -4.41 8.64 -29.34
C GLN A 245 -2.92 8.30 -29.37
N PRO A 246 -2.13 8.82 -30.32
CA PRO A 246 -0.68 8.63 -30.33
C PRO A 246 -0.10 9.40 -29.15
N MET A 247 -0.07 8.73 -27.99
CA MET A 247 0.45 9.28 -26.75
C MET A 247 1.97 9.37 -26.87
N PRO A 248 2.59 10.50 -26.49
CA PRO A 248 4.04 10.64 -26.55
C PRO A 248 4.73 9.54 -25.73
N ILE A 249 5.75 8.89 -26.30
CA ILE A 249 6.47 7.76 -25.67
C ILE A 249 7.31 8.24 -24.47
N HIS A 250 7.67 9.52 -24.43
CA HIS A 250 8.53 10.08 -23.40
C HIS A 250 7.74 10.43 -22.11
N PRO A 251 8.13 9.93 -20.92
CA PRO A 251 7.41 10.16 -19.65
C PRO A 251 7.09 11.63 -19.35
N ILE A 252 8.10 12.50 -19.42
CA ILE A 252 7.91 13.94 -19.19
C ILE A 252 6.99 14.59 -20.25
N ALA A 253 6.96 14.05 -21.48
CA ALA A 253 6.08 14.55 -22.53
C ALA A 253 4.62 14.16 -22.26
N GLN A 254 4.37 12.97 -21.69
CA GLN A 254 3.03 12.56 -21.28
C GLN A 254 2.47 13.44 -20.17
N ILE A 255 3.30 13.76 -19.17
CA ILE A 255 2.93 14.67 -18.08
C ILE A 255 2.63 16.07 -18.66
N ALA A 256 3.52 16.60 -19.52
CA ALA A 256 3.32 17.89 -20.17
C ALA A 256 2.07 17.93 -21.07
N TYR A 257 1.75 16.82 -21.74
CA TYR A 257 0.53 16.68 -22.53
C TYR A 257 -0.72 16.84 -21.66
N ARG A 258 -0.80 16.14 -20.53
CA ARG A 258 -1.91 16.26 -19.57
C ARG A 258 -2.06 17.68 -19.02
N VAL A 259 -0.94 18.36 -18.71
CA VAL A 259 -0.98 19.78 -18.29
C VAL A 259 -1.53 20.67 -19.40
N LEU A 260 -1.10 20.48 -20.65
CA LEU A 260 -1.56 21.29 -21.79
C LEU A 260 -3.00 20.96 -22.22
N GLN A 261 -3.55 19.80 -21.87
CA GLN A 261 -4.98 19.54 -22.07
C GLN A 261 -5.85 20.47 -21.21
N LEU A 262 -5.45 20.75 -19.96
CA LEU A 262 -6.17 21.66 -19.06
C LEU A 262 -5.72 23.12 -19.22
N HIS A 263 -4.47 23.35 -19.62
CA HIS A 263 -3.86 24.67 -19.74
C HIS A 263 -3.26 24.89 -21.14
N SER A 264 -4.10 24.81 -22.18
CA SER A 264 -3.71 24.79 -23.60
C SER A 264 -2.83 25.94 -24.08
N LYS A 265 -2.89 27.10 -23.42
CA LYS A 265 -2.08 28.29 -23.76
C LYS A 265 -0.92 28.54 -22.79
N ALA A 266 -0.68 27.66 -21.81
CA ALA A 266 0.37 27.84 -20.81
C ALA A 266 1.76 27.89 -21.47
N ARG A 267 2.56 28.89 -21.07
CA ARG A 267 3.97 29.02 -21.47
C ARG A 267 4.83 27.95 -20.78
N ALA A 268 6.03 27.69 -21.32
CA ALA A 268 6.90 26.62 -20.86
C ALA A 268 7.28 26.72 -19.37
N ASP A 269 7.58 27.93 -18.91
CA ASP A 269 7.82 28.23 -17.49
C ASP A 269 6.61 27.91 -16.61
N LYS A 270 5.40 28.23 -17.10
CA LYS A 270 4.17 27.94 -16.37
C LYS A 270 3.87 26.44 -16.32
N VAL A 271 4.07 25.71 -17.42
CA VAL A 271 3.92 24.23 -17.46
C VAL A 271 4.93 23.58 -16.51
N TRP A 272 6.19 23.99 -16.55
CA TRP A 272 7.23 23.48 -15.67
C TRP A 272 6.90 23.69 -14.20
N ASN A 273 6.42 24.88 -13.84
CA ASN A 273 6.01 25.19 -12.47
C ASN A 273 4.78 24.40 -12.01
N ILE A 274 3.83 24.12 -12.90
CA ILE A 274 2.67 23.27 -12.58
C ILE A 274 3.13 21.84 -12.28
N ILE A 275 4.00 21.26 -13.11
CA ILE A 275 4.57 19.92 -12.86
C ILE A 275 5.37 19.94 -11.55
N ARG A 276 6.16 20.98 -11.32
CA ARG A 276 6.95 21.12 -10.08
C ARG A 276 6.07 21.21 -8.84
N GLN A 277 4.97 21.93 -8.91
CA GLN A 277 4.01 22.04 -7.82
C GLN A 277 3.32 20.69 -7.57
N ASP A 278 2.91 20.00 -8.64
CA ASP A 278 2.28 18.67 -8.59
C ASP A 278 3.17 17.64 -7.87
N VAL A 279 4.47 17.65 -8.18
CA VAL A 279 5.46 16.74 -7.56
C VAL A 279 5.73 17.09 -6.09
N ARG A 280 5.75 18.38 -5.72
CA ARG A 280 6.11 18.85 -4.38
C ARG A 280 4.96 18.84 -3.38
N GLU A 281 3.77 19.23 -3.79
CA GLU A 281 2.63 19.43 -2.88
C GLU A 281 1.76 18.17 -2.75
N ASN A 282 1.79 17.29 -3.76
CA ASN A 282 0.88 16.15 -3.85
C ASN A 282 1.61 14.81 -3.95
N GLU A 283 2.44 14.46 -2.97
CA GLU A 283 3.21 13.19 -2.96
C GLU A 283 2.32 11.93 -3.15
N PHE A 284 1.02 12.03 -2.81
CA PHE A 284 0.05 10.93 -2.91
C PHE A 284 -1.18 11.21 -3.80
N ASN A 285 -1.29 12.41 -4.38
CA ASN A 285 -2.43 12.85 -5.21
C ASN A 285 -1.98 13.67 -6.43
N ARG A 286 -0.90 13.23 -7.11
CA ARG A 286 -0.39 13.94 -8.30
C ARG A 286 -1.45 13.92 -9.39
N GLN A 287 -1.80 15.11 -9.89
CA GLN A 287 -2.82 15.31 -10.91
C GLN A 287 -2.28 15.02 -12.31
N PHE A 288 -1.00 15.25 -12.56
CA PHE A 288 -0.39 15.18 -13.89
C PHE A 288 0.66 14.08 -13.99
N ASP A 289 1.49 13.94 -12.97
CA ASP A 289 2.41 12.80 -12.83
C ASP A 289 1.72 11.64 -12.10
N ILE A 290 0.62 11.15 -12.69
CA ILE A 290 -0.23 10.09 -12.11
C ILE A 290 0.55 8.79 -11.83
N ASP A 291 1.58 8.55 -12.64
CA ASP A 291 2.45 7.38 -12.59
C ASP A 291 3.61 7.58 -11.59
N THR A 292 3.68 8.76 -10.94
CA THR A 292 4.69 9.16 -9.95
C THR A 292 6.13 8.96 -10.46
N LEU A 293 6.35 9.18 -11.75
CA LEU A 293 7.62 8.89 -12.43
C LEU A 293 8.69 9.93 -12.08
N VAL A 294 8.28 11.16 -11.77
CA VAL A 294 9.21 12.24 -11.44
C VAL A 294 9.67 12.08 -10.00
N GLU A 295 10.96 11.79 -9.83
CA GLU A 295 11.59 11.71 -8.51
C GLU A 295 11.72 13.11 -7.90
N SER A 296 12.30 14.03 -8.67
CA SER A 296 12.52 15.40 -8.21
C SER A 296 12.52 16.39 -9.38
N ILE A 297 12.08 17.61 -9.09
CA ILE A 297 12.09 18.70 -10.07
C ILE A 297 12.44 20.01 -9.37
N THR A 298 13.48 20.65 -9.90
CA THR A 298 14.02 21.92 -9.41
C THR A 298 13.62 23.04 -10.36
N GLN A 299 14.23 24.21 -10.20
CA GLN A 299 14.04 25.29 -11.17
C GLN A 299 14.71 24.97 -12.52
N ASP A 300 15.78 24.18 -12.51
CA ASP A 300 16.68 24.05 -13.65
C ASP A 300 16.71 22.64 -14.24
N SER A 301 16.27 21.62 -13.49
CA SER A 301 16.29 20.22 -13.91
C SER A 301 15.12 19.41 -13.39
N VAL A 302 14.80 18.33 -14.10
CA VAL A 302 13.88 17.27 -13.66
C VAL A 302 14.59 15.93 -13.75
N THR A 303 14.41 15.12 -12.72
CA THR A 303 14.90 13.74 -12.62
C THR A 303 13.70 12.80 -12.53
N TRP A 304 13.70 11.75 -13.34
CA TRP A 304 12.61 10.77 -13.38
C TRP A 304 13.14 9.34 -13.62
N PHE A 305 12.35 8.37 -13.18
CA PHE A 305 12.67 6.96 -13.36
C PHE A 305 12.39 6.52 -14.81
N GLY A 306 13.40 5.95 -15.47
CA GLY A 306 13.30 5.37 -16.80
C GLY A 306 12.88 3.90 -16.79
N ARG A 307 12.99 3.22 -17.95
CA ARG A 307 12.88 1.76 -17.99
C ARG A 307 14.10 1.14 -17.27
N GLY A 308 13.84 0.29 -16.28
CA GLY A 308 14.86 -0.35 -15.43
C GLY A 308 15.34 0.56 -14.29
N ASP A 309 16.55 0.32 -13.77
CA ASP A 309 17.17 1.08 -12.67
C ASP A 309 17.80 2.43 -13.10
N ASN A 310 17.41 2.96 -14.27
CA ASN A 310 18.04 4.16 -14.83
C ASN A 310 17.31 5.44 -14.39
N GLU A 311 18.00 6.28 -13.61
CA GLU A 311 17.60 7.67 -13.37
C GLU A 311 17.95 8.52 -14.59
N ASN A 312 16.95 9.17 -15.18
CA ASN A 312 17.14 10.10 -16.27
C ASN A 312 17.00 11.53 -15.75
N THR A 313 17.85 12.42 -16.23
CA THR A 313 17.81 13.85 -15.89
C THR A 313 17.75 14.70 -17.16
N MET A 314 16.95 15.77 -17.14
CA MET A 314 16.94 16.77 -18.21
C MET A 314 16.84 18.18 -17.65
N SER A 315 17.43 19.15 -18.35
CA SER A 315 17.33 20.56 -17.99
C SER A 315 16.02 21.19 -18.44
N TYR A 316 15.61 22.27 -17.77
CA TYR A 316 14.48 23.11 -18.17
C TYR A 316 14.60 23.58 -19.63
N GLU A 317 15.81 23.90 -20.07
CA GLU A 317 16.03 24.37 -21.45
C GLU A 317 15.82 23.25 -22.48
N SER A 318 16.22 22.01 -22.16
CA SER A 318 15.94 20.83 -23.00
C SER A 318 14.44 20.52 -23.04
N PHE A 319 13.76 20.60 -21.89
CA PHE A 319 12.31 20.48 -21.81
C PHE A 319 11.59 21.53 -22.66
N ARG A 320 11.98 22.80 -22.54
CA ARG A 320 11.37 23.93 -23.24
C ARG A 320 11.54 23.84 -24.75
N LYS A 321 12.73 23.50 -25.22
CA LYS A 321 13.08 23.51 -26.65
C LYS A 321 12.68 22.23 -27.38
N ASN A 322 12.68 21.09 -26.71
CA ASN A 322 12.46 19.79 -27.33
C ASN A 322 11.09 19.22 -26.93
N VAL A 323 10.95 18.83 -25.67
CA VAL A 323 9.77 18.11 -25.16
C VAL A 323 8.47 18.89 -25.39
N LEU A 324 8.43 20.16 -24.97
CA LEU A 324 7.20 20.94 -25.04
C LEU A 324 6.82 21.34 -26.47
N VAL A 325 7.82 21.52 -27.35
CA VAL A 325 7.59 21.82 -28.77
C VAL A 325 6.95 20.61 -29.46
N ASP A 326 7.47 19.41 -29.19
CA ASP A 326 6.94 18.16 -29.75
C ASP A 326 5.51 17.88 -29.25
N VAL A 327 5.25 18.06 -27.95
CA VAL A 327 3.91 17.87 -27.37
C VAL A 327 2.90 18.86 -27.97
N ARG A 328 3.28 20.13 -28.14
CA ARG A 328 2.40 21.13 -28.76
C ARG A 328 2.12 20.83 -30.22
N ARG A 329 3.10 20.30 -30.95
CA ARG A 329 2.90 19.84 -32.33
C ARG A 329 1.90 18.68 -32.34
N GLN A 330 2.04 17.70 -31.46
CA GLN A 330 1.11 16.57 -31.35
C GLN A 330 -0.33 17.00 -31.04
N ILE A 331 -0.52 17.93 -30.10
CA ILE A 331 -1.86 18.47 -29.78
C ILE A 331 -2.49 19.16 -30.99
N ARG A 332 -1.71 19.92 -31.77
CA ARG A 332 -2.21 20.60 -33.00
C ARG A 332 -2.53 19.65 -34.15
N THR A 333 -1.93 18.47 -34.18
CA THR A 333 -2.23 17.45 -35.21
C THR A 333 -3.46 16.62 -34.85
N LEU A 334 -3.89 16.64 -33.58
CA LEU A 334 -5.00 15.83 -33.04
C LEU A 334 -6.29 16.63 -32.80
N GLY A 335 -6.26 17.95 -32.90
CA GLY A 335 -7.43 18.84 -32.78
C GLY A 335 -7.64 19.64 -34.04
#